data_AF-A0A939ANA4-F1
#
_entry.id   AF-A0A939ANA4-F1
#
_cell.length_a   1.000
_cell.length_b   1.000
_cell.length_c   1.000
_cell.angle_alpha   90.00
_cell.angle_beta   90.00
_cell.angle_gamma   90.00
#
_symmetry.space_group_name_H-M   'P 1'
#
loop_
_entity.id
_entity.type
_entity.pdbx_description
1 polymer ?
#
loop_
_entity_poly.entity_id
_entity_poly.type
_entity_poly.pdbx_seq_one_letter_code
_entity_poly.pdbx_strand_id
1 'polypeptide(L)' 'SSNKTFSAWAEIFGDPVAVAAMVDRLVHHAEVIALKGDSYRLRGEREEVLPSKKPR' A
#
# COMPACT_ATOMS: atom_id res chain seq x y z
N SER A 1 0.86 9.52 0.72
CA SER A 1 0.53 8.08 0.82
C SER A 1 1.59 7.29 0.05
N SER A 2 1.87 6.05 0.46
CA SER A 2 2.89 5.17 -0.15
C SER A 2 2.28 3.81 -0.46
N ASN A 3 2.68 3.19 -1.57
CA ASN A 3 2.36 1.79 -1.90
C ASN A 3 3.48 0.81 -1.47
N LYS A 4 4.52 1.31 -0.80
CA LYS A 4 5.65 0.54 -0.27
C LYS A 4 5.68 0.64 1.25
N THR A 5 6.06 -0.46 1.89
CA THR A 5 6.36 -0.50 3.33
C THR A 5 7.63 0.28 3.64
N PHE A 6 7.79 0.75 4.88
CA PHE A 6 9.02 1.43 5.31
C PHE A 6 10.27 0.56 5.19
N SER A 7 10.15 -0.76 5.36
CA SER A 7 11.27 -1.70 5.16
C SER A 7 11.79 -1.69 3.72
N ALA A 8 10.90 -1.59 2.73
CA ALA A 8 11.26 -1.54 1.32
C ALA A 8 11.93 -0.20 0.93
N TRP A 9 11.90 0.81 1.80
CA TRP A 9 12.55 2.08 1.51
C TRP A 9 14.07 1.99 1.59
N ALA A 10 14.62 1.06 2.38
CA ALA A 10 16.07 0.82 2.44
C ALA A 10 16.63 0.40 1.07
N GLU A 11 15.88 -0.41 0.30
CA GLU A 11 16.25 -0.82 -1.05
C GLU A 11 16.14 0.34 -2.07
N ILE A 12 15.23 1.30 -1.83
CA ILE A 12 15.00 2.44 -2.73
C ILE A 12 16.06 3.53 -2.52
N PHE A 13 16.39 3.83 -1.27
CA PHE A 13 17.29 4.93 -0.91
C PHE A 13 18.74 4.48 -0.66
N GLY A 14 19.00 3.17 -0.56
CA GLY A 14 20.33 2.58 -0.49
C GLY A 14 21.05 2.68 0.85
N ASP A 15 20.59 3.55 1.77
CA ASP A 15 21.12 3.68 3.12
C ASP A 15 20.04 3.36 4.18
N PRO A 16 20.11 2.16 4.79
CA PRO A 16 19.16 1.76 5.83
C PRO A 16 19.15 2.67 7.07
N VAL A 17 20.29 3.26 7.44
CA VAL A 17 20.42 4.12 8.62
C VAL A 17 19.76 5.47 8.37
N ALA A 18 20.02 6.06 7.19
CA ALA A 18 19.36 7.28 6.79
C ALA A 18 17.83 7.09 6.67
N VAL A 19 17.38 5.97 6.09
CA VAL A 19 15.96 5.62 6.00
C VAL A 19 15.32 5.49 7.38
N ALA A 20 15.98 4.84 8.34
CA ALA A 20 15.46 4.74 9.70
C ALA A 20 15.27 6.13 10.34
N ALA A 21 16.25 7.02 10.21
CA ALA A 21 16.17 8.39 10.72
C ALA A 21 15.11 9.25 9.99
N MET A 22 14.82 8.97 8.73
CA MET A 22 13.73 9.62 8.00
C MET A 22 12.37 9.12 8.49
N VAL A 23 12.20 7.79 8.60
CA VAL A 23 10.94 7.18 9.06
C VAL A 23 10.61 7.65 10.47
N ASP A 24 11.59 7.68 11.38
CA ASP A 24 11.43 8.19 12.75
C ASP A 24 10.82 9.61 12.77
N ARG A 25 11.41 10.54 12.03
CA ARG A 25 10.89 11.92 11.91
C ARG A 25 9.51 11.99 11.28
N LEU A 26 9.22 11.16 10.28
CA LEU A 26 7.94 11.14 9.57
C LEU A 26 6.80 10.63 10.46
N VAL A 27 7.06 9.64 11.32
CA VAL A 27 6.03 9.03 12.18
C VAL A 27 5.90 9.72 13.54
N HIS A 28 6.86 10.55 13.95
CA HIS A 28 6.88 11.21 15.27
C HIS A 28 5.59 11.99 15.60
N HIS A 29 4.97 12.61 14.59
CA HIS A 29 3.72 13.37 14.73
C HIS A 29 2.68 12.98 13.68
N ALA A 30 2.64 11.70 13.30
CA ALA A 30 1.70 11.19 12.31
C ALA A 30 1.02 9.89 12.76
N GLU A 31 -0.19 9.67 12.28
CA GLU A 31 -0.88 8.39 12.41
C GLU A 31 -0.66 7.55 11.15
N VAL A 32 -0.24 6.30 11.34
CA VAL A 32 0.01 5.37 10.23
C VAL A 32 -1.26 4.57 9.95
N ILE A 33 -1.95 4.93 8.86
CA ILE A 33 -3.16 4.23 8.41
C ILE A 33 -2.80 3.23 7.30
N ALA A 34 -2.89 1.94 7.63
CA ALA A 34 -2.67 0.86 6.68
C ALA A 34 -3.94 0.57 5.88
N LEU A 35 -3.96 1.01 4.62
CA LEU A 35 -5.08 0.76 3.71
C LEU A 35 -5.00 -0.64 3.11
N LYS A 36 -6.12 -1.37 3.16
CA LYS A 36 -6.31 -2.68 2.54
C LYS A 36 -7.61 -2.66 1.74
N GLY A 37 -7.68 -3.54 0.75
CA GLY A 37 -8.85 -3.67 -0.11
C GLY A 37 -8.47 -3.52 -1.57
N ASP A 38 -9.47 -3.78 -2.41
CA ASP A 38 -9.29 -3.77 -3.85
C ASP A 38 -9.19 -2.35 -4.41
N SER A 39 -8.55 -2.24 -5.58
CA SER A 39 -8.44 -0.96 -6.28
C SER A 39 -9.84 -0.41 -6.59
N TYR A 40 -10.16 0.75 -6.03
CA TYR A 40 -11.40 1.46 -6.31
C TYR A 40 -11.62 1.68 -7.82
N ARG A 41 -10.53 1.86 -8.59
CA ARG A 41 -10.59 2.07 -10.04
C ARG A 41 -11.17 0.86 -10.79
N LEU A 42 -10.98 -0.34 -10.25
CA LEU A 42 -11.46 -1.60 -10.84
C LEU A 42 -12.88 -1.95 -10.41
N ARG A 43 -13.56 -1.08 -9.65
CA ARG A 43 -14.88 -1.37 -9.08
C ARG A 43 -15.96 -1.57 -10.15
N GLY A 44 -15.88 -0.86 -11.28
CA GLY A 44 -16.80 -1.02 -12.42
C GLY A 44 -16.47 -2.23 -13.30
N GLU A 45 -15.18 -2.50 -13.53
CA GLU A 45 -14.74 -3.64 -14.35
C GLU A 45 -15.08 -4.98 -13.68
N ARG A 46 -15.08 -5.06 -12.35
CA ARG A 46 -15.45 -6.30 -11.64
C ARG A 46 -16.93 -6.68 -11.77
N GLU A 47 -17.81 -5.72 -12.00
CA GLU A 47 -19.24 -5.98 -12.21
C GLU A 47 -19.49 -6.56 -13.62
N GLU A 48 -18.64 -6.23 -14.59
CA GLU A 48 -18.73 -6.73 -15.97
C GLU A 48 -17.93 -8.02 -16.19
N VAL A 49 -16.81 -8.22 -15.48
CA VAL A 49 -15.83 -9.30 -15.77
C VAL A 49 -16.08 -10.59 -14.95
N LEU A 50 -17.04 -10.63 -14.02
CA LEU A 50 -17.45 -11.87 -13.36
C LEU A 50 -18.73 -12.43 -14.03
N PRO A 51 -18.62 -13.36 -15.01
CA PRO A 51 -19.79 -14.12 -15.41
C PRO A 51 -20.32 -14.84 -14.17
N SER A 52 -21.61 -14.65 -13.86
CA SER A 52 -22.27 -15.27 -12.71
C SER A 52 -21.83 -16.74 -12.61
N LYS A 53 -21.18 -17.13 -11.52
CA LYS A 53 -21.01 -18.56 -11.23
C LYS A 53 -22.42 -19.13 -11.08
N LYS A 54 -22.92 -19.79 -12.14
CA LYS A 54 -24.16 -20.55 -12.07
C LYS A 54 -23.94 -21.66 -11.04
N PRO A 55 -24.79 -21.78 -10.01
CA PRO A 55 -24.71 -22.92 -9.11
C PRO A 55 -25.04 -24.18 -9.91
N ARG A 56 -24.21 -25.22 -9.73
CA ARG A 56 -24.53 -26.58 -10.16
C ARG A 56 -25.23 -27.29 -9.00
#